data_AF-A0A956TYT5-F1
#
_entry.id   AF-A0A956TYT5-F1
#
_cell.length_a   1.000
_cell.length_b   1.000
_cell.length_c   1.000
_cell.angle_alpha   90.00
_cell.angle_beta   90.00
_cell.angle_gamma   90.00
#
_symmetry.space_group_name_H-M   'P 1'
#
loop_
_entity.id
_entity.type
_entity.pdbx_description
1 polymer ?
#
loop_
_entity_poly.entity_id
_entity_poly.type
_entity_poly.pdbx_seq_one_letter_code
_entity_poly.pdbx_strand_id
1 'polypeptide(L)'
;DGCSVTGGYVYRGKEFPALAGTYLFADFCTGKLWGLRKKDGGDWEWVMLKDTDIQPSSFGEGPDGSVYILDFPKGRVFKITAEK
;
A
#
# COMPACT_ATOMS: atom_id res chain seq x y z
N ASP A 1 -13.49 9.67 7.25
CA ASP A 1 -12.64 9.25 8.38
C ASP A 1 -11.27 8.82 7.90
N GLY A 2 -10.26 9.29 8.64
CA GLY A 2 -8.83 9.23 8.34
C GLY A 2 -8.18 10.44 9.05
N CYS A 3 -7.03 10.24 9.69
CA CYS A 3 -6.40 11.27 10.52
C CYS A 3 -4.97 11.60 10.08
N SER A 4 -4.27 10.65 9.45
CA SER A 4 -2.84 10.75 9.17
C SER A 4 -2.46 9.74 8.11
N VAL A 5 -2.12 10.23 6.92
CA VAL A 5 -1.67 9.39 5.81
C VAL A 5 -0.21 9.02 6.03
N THR A 6 0.04 7.73 6.20
CA THR A 6 1.37 7.13 6.06
C THR A 6 1.58 6.84 4.58
N GLY A 7 2.38 7.70 3.94
CA GLY A 7 2.76 7.53 2.53
C GLY A 7 3.59 6.27 2.31
N GLY A 8 3.62 5.76 1.07
CA GLY A 8 4.34 4.54 0.74
C GLY A 8 5.06 4.61 -0.61
N TYR A 9 5.00 3.51 -1.37
CA TYR A 9 5.78 3.30 -2.60
C TYR A 9 4.86 3.00 -3.78
N VAL A 10 5.31 3.34 -4.99
CA VAL A 10 4.68 2.85 -6.21
C VAL A 10 5.19 1.44 -6.48
N TYR A 11 4.30 0.46 -6.55
CA TYR A 11 4.70 -0.94 -6.74
C TYR A 11 5.37 -1.15 -8.11
N ARG A 12 6.60 -1.69 -8.09
CA ARG A 12 7.44 -1.99 -9.28
C ARG A 12 7.80 -3.46 -9.41
N GLY A 13 7.35 -4.28 -8.47
CA GLY A 13 7.59 -5.71 -8.48
C GLY A 13 6.95 -6.39 -9.69
N LYS A 14 7.57 -7.50 -10.11
CA LYS A 14 7.05 -8.34 -11.20
C LYS A 14 6.12 -9.44 -10.71
N GLU A 15 6.07 -9.69 -9.41
CA GLU A 15 5.31 -10.80 -8.82
C GLU A 15 3.79 -10.58 -8.87
N PHE A 16 3.33 -9.33 -8.68
CA PHE A 16 1.92 -8.97 -8.70
C PHE A 16 1.62 -7.90 -9.76
N PRO A 17 1.44 -8.28 -11.04
CA PRO A 17 1.19 -7.33 -12.13
C PRO A 17 -0.03 -6.43 -11.92
N ALA A 18 -1.05 -6.92 -11.20
CA ALA A 18 -2.26 -6.14 -10.86
C ALA A 18 -1.97 -4.88 -10.02
N LEU A 19 -0.83 -4.84 -9.31
CA LEU A 19 -0.38 -3.69 -8.54
C LEU A 19 0.56 -2.76 -9.32
N ALA A 20 1.04 -3.17 -10.51
CA ALA A 20 2.05 -2.43 -11.25
C ALA A 20 1.65 -0.95 -11.46
N GLY A 21 2.52 -0.04 -11.04
CA GLY A 21 2.28 1.40 -11.16
C GLY A 21 1.30 2.00 -10.15
N THR A 22 0.74 1.19 -9.24
CA THR A 22 -0.13 1.66 -8.17
C THR A 22 0.69 2.23 -7.02
N TYR A 23 0.42 3.47 -6.61
CA TYR A 23 0.96 4.07 -5.40
C TYR A 23 0.23 3.53 -4.17
N LEU A 24 0.94 2.79 -3.32
CA LEU A 24 0.41 2.19 -2.11
C LEU A 24 0.64 3.13 -0.93
N PHE A 25 -0.42 3.41 -0.18
CA PHE A 25 -0.38 4.25 1.01
C PHE A 25 -1.45 3.79 2.01
N ALA A 26 -1.33 4.18 3.27
CA ALA A 26 -2.28 3.80 4.28
C ALA A 26 -2.58 4.96 5.24
N ASP A 27 -3.65 4.85 6.00
CA ASP A 27 -3.93 5.79 7.10
C ASP A 27 -3.57 5.16 8.45
N PHE A 28 -2.80 5.87 9.26
CA PHE A 28 -2.28 5.39 10.54
C PHE A 28 -3.39 5.07 11.54
N CYS A 29 -4.43 5.92 11.62
CA CYS A 29 -5.52 5.76 12.59
C CYS A 29 -6.45 4.60 12.26
N THR A 30 -6.76 4.43 10.97
CA THR A 30 -7.76 3.47 10.51
C THR A 30 -7.17 2.14 10.06
N GLY A 31 -5.87 2.08 9.75
CA GLY A 31 -5.24 0.89 9.19
C GLY A 31 -5.63 0.59 7.74
N LYS A 32 -6.47 1.42 7.11
CA LYS A 32 -6.93 1.17 5.73
C LYS A 32 -5.78 1.37 4.75
N LEU A 33 -5.53 0.34 3.95
CA LEU A 33 -4.59 0.36 2.83
C LEU A 33 -5.30 0.80 1.55
N TRP A 34 -4.67 1.71 0.83
CA TRP A 34 -5.20 2.32 -0.38
C TRP A 34 -4.21 2.18 -1.53
N GLY A 35 -4.76 2.17 -2.74
CA GLY A 35 -4.00 2.25 -3.98
C GLY A 35 -4.44 3.45 -4.80
N LEU A 36 -3.52 4.34 -5.16
CA LEU A 36 -3.73 5.43 -6.11
C LEU A 36 -3.12 5.04 -7.45
N ARG A 37 -3.93 5.00 -8.51
CA ARG A 37 -3.50 4.63 -9.87
C ARG A 37 -4.27 5.41 -10.92
N LYS A 38 -3.83 5.33 -12.17
CA LYS A 38 -4.59 5.88 -13.30
C LYS A 38 -5.64 4.87 -13.76
N LYS A 39 -6.85 5.37 -14.02
CA LYS A 39 -7.89 4.66 -14.77
C LYS A 39 -7.53 4.60 -16.25
N ASP A 40 -8.23 3.73 -16.97
CA ASP A 40 -8.31 3.81 -18.42
C ASP A 40 -8.85 5.20 -18.82
N GLY A 41 -8.07 5.94 -19.59
CA GLY A 41 -8.35 7.35 -19.92
C GLY A 41 -7.45 8.38 -19.22
N GLY A 42 -6.66 7.96 -18.23
CA GLY A 42 -5.57 8.78 -17.66
C GLY A 42 -5.91 9.56 -16.39
N ASP A 43 -7.18 9.58 -15.98
CA ASP A 43 -7.63 10.15 -14.70
C ASP A 43 -7.12 9.33 -13.50
N TRP A 44 -6.88 10.01 -12.38
CA TRP A 44 -6.48 9.34 -11.15
C TRP A 44 -7.67 8.77 -10.38
N GLU A 45 -7.49 7.60 -9.79
CA GLU A 45 -8.40 7.00 -8.83
C GLU A 45 -7.65 6.50 -7.61
N TRP A 46 -8.26 6.66 -6.43
CA TRP A 46 -7.87 5.91 -5.25
C TRP A 46 -8.92 4.86 -4.92
N VAL A 47 -8.48 3.67 -4.54
CA VAL A 47 -9.34 2.56 -4.13
C VAL A 47 -8.86 2.01 -2.80
N MET A 48 -9.79 1.64 -1.91
CA MET A 48 -9.45 0.93 -0.68
C MET A 48 -9.13 -0.51 -1.07
N LEU A 49 -7.89 -0.93 -0.83
CA LEU A 49 -7.39 -2.27 -1.17
C LEU A 49 -7.64 -3.25 -0.03
N LYS A 50 -7.47 -2.81 1.21
CA LYS A 50 -7.66 -3.67 2.38
C LYS A 50 -7.99 -2.86 3.63
N ASP A 51 -8.95 -3.37 4.39
CA ASP A 51 -9.16 -2.98 5.80
C ASP A 51 -8.33 -3.92 6.67
N THR A 52 -7.45 -3.35 7.50
CA THR A 52 -6.46 -4.10 8.27
C THR A 52 -6.55 -3.73 9.74
N ASP A 53 -5.99 -4.58 10.61
CA ASP A 53 -5.90 -4.34 12.05
C ASP A 53 -4.55 -3.73 12.48
N ILE A 54 -3.80 -3.15 11.53
CA ILE A 54 -2.46 -2.60 11.79
C ILE A 54 -2.49 -1.07 11.93
N GLN A 55 -1.50 -0.50 12.62
CA GLN A 55 -1.25 0.94 12.59
C GLN A 55 0.03 1.19 11.78
N PRO A 56 -0.12 1.44 10.46
CA PRO A 56 1.01 1.50 9.55
C PRO A 56 1.82 2.77 9.78
N SER A 57 3.06 2.64 10.26
CA SER A 57 3.95 3.79 10.54
C SER A 57 4.93 4.08 9.42
N SER A 58 5.21 3.11 8.56
CA SER A 58 6.11 3.28 7.41
C SER A 58 5.88 2.18 6.39
N PHE A 59 6.53 2.33 5.25
CA PHE A 59 6.65 1.31 4.21
C PHE A 59 8.14 1.04 3.92
N GLY A 60 8.42 -0.05 3.22
CA GLY A 60 9.74 -0.32 2.65
C GLY A 60 9.63 -0.96 1.27
N GLU A 61 10.64 -0.77 0.44
CA GLU A 61 10.77 -1.41 -0.88
C GLU A 61 11.97 -2.36 -0.87
N GLY A 62 11.75 -3.60 -1.30
CA GLY A 62 12.81 -4.58 -1.54
C GLY A 62 13.49 -4.38 -2.89
N PRO A 63 14.67 -4.98 -3.12
CA PRO A 63 15.42 -4.83 -4.37
C PRO A 63 14.70 -5.42 -5.61
N ASP A 64 13.67 -6.25 -5.40
CA ASP A 64 12.83 -6.83 -6.42
C ASP A 64 11.58 -5.98 -6.75
N GLY A 65 11.42 -4.82 -6.11
CA GLY A 65 10.24 -3.96 -6.21
C GLY A 65 9.04 -4.43 -5.37
N SER A 66 9.23 -5.45 -4.51
CA SER A 66 8.24 -5.83 -3.50
C SER A 66 8.08 -4.70 -2.48
N VAL A 67 6.83 -4.45 -2.06
CA VAL A 67 6.52 -3.42 -1.06
C VAL A 67 6.12 -4.08 0.26
N TYR A 68 6.61 -3.50 1.35
CA TYR A 68 6.35 -3.92 2.72
C TYR A 68 5.71 -2.80 3.53
N ILE A 69 4.93 -3.14 4.54
CA ILE A 69 4.30 -2.21 5.47
C ILE A 69 4.71 -2.55 6.91
N LEU A 70 5.02 -1.51 7.70
CA LEU A 70 5.54 -1.63 9.06
C LEU A 70 4.44 -1.27 10.05
N ASP A 71 4.12 -2.20 10.95
CA ASP A 71 3.09 -2.06 11.97
C ASP A 71 3.68 -1.57 13.30
N PHE A 72 3.31 -0.36 13.71
CA PHE A 72 3.87 0.30 14.89
C PHE A 72 3.65 -0.45 16.21
N PRO A 73 2.42 -0.87 16.58
CA PRO A 73 2.14 -1.32 17.95
C PRO A 73 2.75 -2.70 18.24
N LYS A 74 2.92 -3.55 17.21
CA LYS A 74 3.43 -4.92 17.37
C LYS A 74 4.80 -5.15 16.73
N GLY A 75 5.39 -4.14 16.09
CA GLY A 75 6.72 -4.23 15.45
C GLY A 75 6.80 -5.25 14.30
N ARG A 76 5.68 -5.47 13.60
CA ARG A 76 5.58 -6.47 12.53
C ARG A 76 5.90 -5.85 11.17
N VAL A 77 6.48 -6.64 10.28
CA VAL A 77 6.70 -6.27 8.87
C VAL A 77 5.89 -7.22 8.00
N PHE A 78 5.03 -6.67 7.16
CA PHE A 78 4.19 -7.44 6.23
C PHE A 78 4.60 -7.15 4.80
N LYS A 79 4.72 -8.20 3.97
CA LYS A 79 4.83 -8.05 2.51
C LYS A 79 3.43 -7.83 1.93
N ILE A 80 3.28 -6.82 1.07
CA ILE A 80 2.04 -6.61 0.32
C ILE A 80 1.99 -7.61 -0.83
N THR A 81 0.86 -8.32 -0.92
CA THR A 81 0.59 -9.32 -1.96
C THR A 81 -0.77 -9.07 -2.59
N ALA A 82 -0.97 -9.59 -3.80
CA ALA A 82 -2.26 -9.60 -4.47
C ALA A 82 -2.56 -11.00 -5.01
N GLU A 83 -3.82 -11.23 -5.38
CA GLU A 83 -4.17 -12.42 -6.17
C GLU A 83 -3.46 -12.34 -7.54
N LYS A 84 -3.09 -13.52 -8.05
CA LYS A 84 -2.41 -13.64 -9.36
C LYS A 84 -3.39 -13.55 -10.50
#